data_AF-A0A8H9I6D4-F1
#
_entry.id   AF-A0A8H9I6D4-F1
#
_cell.length_a   1.000
_cell.length_b   1.000
_cell.length_c   1.000
_cell.angle_alpha   90.00
_cell.angle_beta   90.00
_cell.angle_gamma   90.00
#
_symmetry.space_group_name_H-M   'P 1'
#
loop_
_entity.id
_entity.type
_entity.pdbx_description
1 polymer ?
#
loop_
_entity_poly.entity_id
_entity_poly.type
_entity_poly.pdbx_seq_one_letter_code
_entity_poly.pdbx_strand_id
1 'polypeptide(L)'
;MKKDDTYRSQFRLPYSLYEKLKAEAELNHRSLNAELIARLEQSFEGSAPDGLGKMTAHEFLEQQRTTAKQYLEVLEKLQRGEE
;
A
#
# COMPACT_ATOMS: atom_id res chain seq x y z
N MET A 1 -1.75 13.55 28.11
CA MET A 1 -0.53 12.85 27.66
C MET A 1 -0.88 12.17 26.35
N LYS A 2 -0.31 12.61 25.21
CA LYS A 2 -0.53 11.89 23.94
C LYS A 2 0.16 10.53 24.08
N LYS A 3 -0.54 9.44 23.78
CA LYS A 3 0.10 8.13 23.65
C LYS A 3 1.08 8.25 22.48
N ASP A 4 2.34 7.87 22.67
CA ASP A 4 3.26 7.72 21.53
C ASP A 4 2.62 6.73 20.54
N ASP A 5 2.67 7.02 19.24
CA ASP A 5 2.13 6.18 18.16
C ASP A 5 2.91 4.86 17.96
N THR A 6 3.67 4.43 18.97
CA THR A 6 4.54 3.25 18.91
C THR A 6 4.11 2.21 19.93
N TYR A 7 3.92 0.97 19.46
CA TYR A 7 3.72 -0.19 20.32
C TYR A 7 5.05 -0.92 20.55
N ARG A 8 5.49 -1.01 21.80
CA ARG A 8 6.72 -1.73 22.17
C ARG A 8 6.42 -3.19 22.44
N SER A 9 7.14 -4.07 21.77
CA SER A 9 7.06 -5.53 21.93
C SER A 9 8.45 -6.13 22.12
N GLN A 10 8.51 -7.32 22.73
CA GLN A 10 9.75 -8.08 22.91
C GLN A 10 9.64 -9.41 22.14
N PHE A 11 10.55 -9.63 21.20
CA PHE A 11 10.63 -10.86 20.41
C PHE A 11 11.75 -11.76 20.89
N ARG A 12 11.50 -13.08 20.90
CA ARG A 12 12.53 -14.10 21.14
C ARG A 12 12.91 -14.72 19.80
N LEU A 13 14.03 -14.28 19.23
CA LEU A 13 14.53 -14.75 17.95
C LEU A 13 15.57 -15.86 18.17
N PRO A 14 15.65 -16.87 17.28
CA PRO A 14 16.82 -17.75 17.21
C PRO A 14 18.10 -16.91 17.05
N TYR A 15 19.16 -17.28 17.75
CA TYR A 15 20.42 -16.50 17.74
C TYR A 15 20.99 -16.32 16.32
N SER A 16 20.92 -17.37 15.49
CA SER A 16 21.35 -17.32 14.10
C SER A 16 20.56 -16.33 13.24
N LEU A 17 19.28 -16.10 13.54
CA LEU A 17 18.46 -15.11 12.85
C LEU A 17 18.82 -13.69 13.30
N TYR A 18 19.06 -13.50 14.60
CA TYR A 18 19.51 -12.22 15.14
C TYR A 18 20.83 -11.76 14.49
N GLU A 19 21.83 -12.65 14.41
CA GLU A 19 23.13 -12.32 13.80
C GLU A 19 22.98 -11.92 12.33
N LYS A 20 22.14 -12.63 11.57
CA LYS A 20 21.83 -12.27 10.18
C LYS A 20 21.19 -10.88 10.09
N LEU A 21 20.17 -10.60 10.90
CA LEU A 21 19.50 -9.30 10.91
C LEU A 21 20.45 -8.16 11.30
N LYS A 22 21.37 -8.42 12.23
CA LYS A 22 22.39 -7.45 12.65
C LYS A 22 23.36 -7.12 11.52
N ALA A 23 23.89 -8.14 10.84
CA ALA A 23 24.77 -7.95 9.70
C ALA A 23 24.08 -7.16 8.57
N GLU A 24 22.83 -7.48 8.25
CA GLU A 24 22.04 -6.77 7.25
C GLU A 24 21.76 -5.32 7.64
N ALA A 25 21.48 -5.05 8.91
CA ALA A 25 21.30 -3.69 9.42
C ALA A 25 22.58 -2.84 9.26
N GLU A 26 23.75 -3.43 9.55
CA GLU A 26 25.06 -2.79 9.35
C GLU A 26 25.32 -2.50 7.86
N LEU A 27 25.06 -3.46 6.98
CA LEU A 27 25.18 -3.30 5.52
C LEU A 27 24.26 -2.21 4.97
N ASN A 28 23.03 -2.12 5.49
CA ASN A 28 22.04 -1.13 5.08
C ASN A 28 22.18 0.22 5.81
N HIS A 29 23.22 0.39 6.63
CA HIS A 29 23.48 1.60 7.42
C HIS A 29 22.29 2.07 8.26
N ARG A 30 21.53 1.13 8.85
CA ARG A 30 20.37 1.42 9.69
C ARG A 30 20.40 0.67 11.01
N SER A 31 19.60 1.10 11.97
CA SER A 31 19.48 0.39 13.24
C SER A 31 18.82 -0.98 13.04
N LEU A 32 19.09 -1.93 13.94
CA LEU A 32 18.43 -3.25 13.92
C LEU A 32 16.90 -3.13 13.94
N ASN A 33 16.36 -2.15 14.68
CA ASN A 33 14.92 -1.89 14.72
C ASN A 33 14.40 -1.40 13.37
N ALA A 34 15.13 -0.51 12.69
CA ALA A 34 14.76 -0.04 11.35
C ALA A 34 14.84 -1.16 10.30
N GLU A 35 15.82 -2.07 10.43
CA GLU A 35 15.92 -3.29 9.60
C GLU A 35 14.71 -4.21 9.79
N LEU A 36 14.33 -4.45 11.05
CA LEU A 36 13.14 -5.24 11.39
C LEU A 36 11.86 -4.63 10.81
N ILE A 37 11.65 -3.33 11.01
CA ILE A 37 10.47 -2.62 10.49
C ILE A 37 10.41 -2.76 8.98
N ALA A 38 11.48 -2.43 8.26
CA ALA A 38 11.48 -2.46 6.80
C ALA A 38 11.24 -3.86 6.23
N ARG A 39 11.81 -4.91 6.83
CA ARG A 39 11.54 -6.29 6.40
C ARG A 39 10.10 -6.70 6.67
N LEU A 40 9.55 -6.28 7.82
CA LEU A 40 8.16 -6.56 8.15
C LEU A 40 7.22 -5.84 7.19
N GLU A 41 7.41 -4.55 6.95
CA GLU A 41 6.65 -3.77 5.96
C GLU A 41 6.72 -4.42 4.57
N GLN A 42 7.92 -4.74 4.08
CA GLN A 42 8.12 -5.43 2.81
C GLN A 42 7.43 -6.81 2.76
N SER A 43 7.35 -7.53 3.88
CA SER A 43 6.65 -8.82 3.94
C SER A 43 5.14 -8.68 3.76
N PHE A 44 4.57 -7.54 4.15
CA PHE A 44 3.15 -7.23 3.96
C PHE A 44 2.85 -6.67 2.56
N GLU A 45 3.82 -6.00 1.93
CA GLU A 45 3.70 -5.51 0.54
C GLU A 45 3.50 -6.66 -0.47
N GLY A 46 4.03 -7.85 -0.19
CA GLY A 46 3.84 -9.04 -1.04
C GLY A 46 2.71 -9.99 -0.60
N SER A 47 2.15 -9.80 0.59
CA SER A 47 1.18 -10.74 1.20
C SER A 47 -0.25 -10.19 1.24
N ALA A 48 -0.45 -8.93 0.87
CA ALA A 48 -1.77 -8.42 0.54
C ALA A 48 -2.03 -8.59 -0.97
N PRO A 49 -3.20 -9.10 -1.39
CA PRO A 49 -3.74 -8.75 -2.70
C PRO A 49 -4.19 -7.28 -2.61
N ASP A 50 -3.26 -6.32 -2.57
CA ASP A 50 -3.63 -4.91 -2.44
C ASP A 50 -2.55 -4.01 -3.06
N GLY A 51 -2.82 -3.42 -4.24
CA GLY A 51 -1.82 -2.55 -4.90
C GLY A 51 -1.99 -2.17 -6.36
N LEU A 52 -3.04 -2.60 -7.09
CA LEU A 52 -3.59 -1.70 -8.12
C LEU A 52 -4.19 -0.52 -7.35
N GLY A 53 -3.57 0.66 -7.49
CA GLY A 53 -3.66 1.74 -6.52
C GLY A 53 -5.07 2.06 -6.05
N LYS A 54 -5.27 2.03 -4.73
CA LYS A 54 -6.36 2.70 -3.97
C LYS A 54 -7.71 2.82 -4.73
N MET A 55 -8.16 1.74 -5.34
CA MET A 55 -9.48 1.69 -5.96
C MET A 55 -10.01 0.28 -5.77
N THR A 56 -10.97 0.16 -4.87
CA THR A 56 -11.73 -1.06 -4.67
C THR A 56 -12.43 -1.46 -5.98
N ALA A 57 -12.71 -2.76 -6.16
CA ALA A 57 -13.43 -3.25 -7.35
C ALA A 57 -14.77 -2.52 -7.58
N HIS A 58 -15.41 -2.06 -6.51
CA HIS A 58 -16.62 -1.25 -6.55
C HIS A 58 -16.37 0.15 -7.14
N GLU A 59 -15.31 0.83 -6.70
CA GLU A 59 -14.95 2.16 -7.21
C GLU A 59 -14.58 2.13 -8.70
N PHE A 60 -13.93 1.05 -9.16
CA PHE A 60 -13.63 0.88 -10.59
C PHE A 60 -14.90 0.72 -11.45
N LEU A 61 -15.87 -0.07 -10.99
CA LEU A 61 -17.13 -0.28 -11.71
C LEU A 61 -17.99 0.98 -11.75
N GLU A 62 -18.02 1.77 -10.67
CA GLU A 62 -18.72 3.06 -10.65
C GLU A 62 -18.02 4.11 -11.53
N GLN A 63 -16.69 4.10 -11.60
CA GLN A 63 -15.95 4.96 -12.53
C GLN A 63 -16.26 4.60 -13.99
N GLN A 64 -16.25 3.31 -14.35
CA GLN A 64 -16.62 2.85 -15.69
C GLN A 64 -18.07 3.26 -16.07
N ARG A 65 -19.01 3.12 -15.13
CA ARG A 65 -20.40 3.54 -15.32
C ARG A 65 -20.56 5.04 -15.52
N THR A 66 -19.83 5.85 -14.76
CA THR A 66 -19.90 7.32 -14.89
C THR A 66 -19.25 7.80 -16.19
N THR A 67 -18.10 7.25 -16.57
CA THR A 67 -17.47 7.56 -17.86
C THR A 67 -18.36 7.15 -19.03
N ALA A 68 -18.99 5.98 -18.98
CA ALA A 68 -19.92 5.54 -20.03
C ALA A 68 -21.14 6.46 -20.15
N LYS A 69 -21.70 6.93 -19.03
CA LYS A 69 -22.80 7.90 -19.03
C LYS A 69 -22.39 9.25 -19.63
N GLN A 70 -21.21 9.75 -19.26
CA GLN A 70 -20.68 11.00 -19.83
C GLN A 70 -20.49 10.92 -21.35
N TYR A 71 -20.00 9.78 -21.84
CA TYR A 71 -19.82 9.57 -23.28
C TYR A 71 -21.15 9.57 -24.04
N LEU A 72 -22.16 8.90 -23.49
CA LEU A 72 -23.51 8.89 -24.04
C LEU A 72 -24.13 10.29 -24.08
N GLU A 73 -23.96 11.08 -23.01
CA GLU A 73 -24.49 12.44 -22.95
C GLU A 73 -23.85 13.37 -24.00
N VAL A 74 -22.53 13.23 -24.23
CA VAL A 74 -21.83 13.98 -25.28
C VAL A 74 -22.31 13.58 -26.67
N LEU A 75 -22.52 12.28 -26.93
CA LEU A 75 -23.04 11.80 -28.21
C LEU A 75 -24.47 12.29 -28.48
N GLU A 76 -25.31 12.34 -27.45
CA GLU A 76 -26.67 12.88 -27.58
C GLU A 76 -26.67 14.38 -27.89
N LYS A 77 -25.77 15.17 -27.28
CA LYS A 77 -25.62 16.61 -27.57
C LYS A 77 -25.12 16.86 -29.00
N LEU A 78 -24.14 16.06 -29.45
CA LEU A 78 -23.65 16.12 -30.83
C LEU A 78 -24.73 15.74 -31.86
N GLN A 79 -25.60 14.78 -31.54
CA GLN A 79 -26.74 14.43 -32.39
C GLN A 79 -27.83 15.50 -32.42
N ARG A 80 -27.92 16.33 -31.37
CA ARG A 80 -28.88 17.43 -31.27
C ARG A 80 -28.35 18.76 -31.83
N GLY A 81 -27.06 18.83 -32.18
CA GLY A 81 -26.43 20.04 -32.72
C GLY A 81 -26.28 21.16 -31.69
N GLU A 82 -26.23 20.80 -30.41
CA GLU A 82 -26.02 21.73 -29.30
C GLU A 82 -24.52 21.76 -28.95
N GLU A 83 -23.87 22.90 -29.16
CA GLU A 83 -22.48 23.17 -28.74
C GLU A 83 -22.39 23.62 -27.28
#